data_AF-A0A6V8P5V6-F1
#
_entry.id   AF-A0A6V8P5V6-F1
#
_cell.length_a   1.000
_cell.length_b   1.000
_cell.length_c   1.000
_cell.angle_alpha   90.00
_cell.angle_beta   90.00
_cell.angle_gamma   90.00
#
_symmetry.space_group_name_H-M   'P 1'
#
loop_
_entity.id
_entity.type
_entity.pdbx_description
1 polymer ?
#
loop_
_entity_poly.entity_id
_entity_poly.type
_entity_poly.pdbx_seq_one_letter_code
_entity_poly.pdbx_strand_id
1 'polypeptide(L)'
;YTSWNQIEPVRTWANPTSKQQALAYLDWAEYSADFYRRVFLKYKSYMPGITVPYVINPNAVYGYYDYLSDLSGVEHWLSRINPELMGGAGAVHGYTNWVGTPAYENTPYARYVFTATRYRGPNLEDNWAYSKNDPLNNNERYKFTTPSYFASMLFTAFGATGINVYTAVSTDNWTSELDSANTPPHPPDAPIAPDGTYRNKYWTAQQLGLFFADEGKYLVRAEFRQSKIAWGIYPPYAWADAWNTDPAKWRNAGFY
;
A
#
# COMPACT_ATOMS: atom_id res chain seq x y z
N TYR A 1 26.89 3.49 22.97
CA TYR A 1 26.91 2.02 22.95
C TYR A 1 28.36 1.54 23.01
N THR A 2 28.64 0.45 23.74
CA THR A 2 29.97 -0.18 23.81
C THR A 2 30.06 -1.48 22.97
N SER A 3 28.94 -1.98 22.45
CA SER A 3 28.91 -3.06 21.43
C SER A 3 27.66 -2.97 20.55
N TRP A 4 27.68 -3.64 19.39
CA TRP A 4 26.55 -3.73 18.46
C TRP A 4 25.33 -4.45 19.04
N ASN A 5 25.53 -5.39 19.99
CA ASN A 5 24.44 -6.15 20.61
C ASN A 5 23.59 -5.31 21.58
N GLN A 6 23.98 -4.06 21.84
CA GLN A 6 23.23 -3.12 22.68
C GLN A 6 22.31 -2.21 21.88
N ILE A 7 22.37 -2.28 20.54
CA ILE A 7 21.57 -1.43 19.66
C ILE A 7 20.26 -2.15 19.39
N GLU A 8 19.19 -1.65 20.00
CA GLU A 8 17.83 -2.12 19.77
C GLU A 8 17.18 -1.37 18.60
N PRO A 9 16.31 -2.02 17.81
CA PRO A 9 15.56 -1.36 16.75
C PRO A 9 14.60 -0.33 17.35
N VAL A 10 14.49 0.84 16.71
CA VAL A 10 13.42 1.80 17.04
C VAL A 10 12.09 1.24 16.53
N ARG A 11 11.11 1.12 17.43
CA ARG A 11 9.80 0.52 17.13
C ARG A 11 8.69 1.56 17.04
N THR A 12 8.72 2.52 17.96
CA THR A 12 7.77 3.63 18.07
C THR A 12 8.52 4.89 18.47
N TRP A 13 7.94 6.06 18.19
CA TRP A 13 8.51 7.33 18.63
C TRP A 13 8.57 7.45 20.16
N ALA A 14 9.78 7.35 20.71
CA ALA A 14 10.02 7.37 22.16
C ALA A 14 10.44 8.74 22.72
N ASN A 15 10.07 9.84 22.04
CA ASN A 15 10.43 11.22 22.41
C ASN A 15 11.94 11.40 22.70
N PRO A 16 12.82 11.24 21.68
CA PRO A 16 14.26 11.44 21.85
C PRO A 16 14.57 12.83 22.42
N THR A 17 15.51 12.89 23.35
CA THR A 17 15.93 14.12 24.05
C THR A 17 17.30 14.63 23.59
N SER A 18 17.91 13.99 22.60
CA SER A 18 19.17 14.41 22.00
C SER A 18 19.25 14.10 20.51
N LYS A 19 20.13 14.81 19.80
CA LYS A 19 20.35 14.62 18.37
C LYS A 19 20.71 13.17 18.05
N GLN A 20 21.58 12.58 18.86
CA GLN A 20 22.04 11.21 18.65
C GLN A 20 20.91 10.18 18.78
N GLN A 21 19.97 10.38 19.71
CA GLN A 21 18.80 9.51 19.84
C GLN A 21 17.84 9.67 18.66
N ALA A 22 17.65 10.90 18.17
CA ALA A 22 16.79 11.16 17.02
C ALA A 22 17.40 10.69 15.70
N LEU A 23 18.73 10.75 15.54
CA LEU A 23 19.43 10.20 14.37
C LEU A 23 19.17 8.69 14.18
N ALA A 24 19.03 7.94 15.27
CA ALA A 24 18.70 6.51 15.20
C ALA A 24 17.39 6.22 14.43
N TYR A 25 16.43 7.15 14.42
CA TYR A 25 15.19 7.02 13.65
C TYR A 25 15.40 7.22 12.15
N LEU A 26 16.28 8.15 11.77
CA LEU A 26 16.66 8.36 10.38
C LEU A 26 17.49 7.18 9.86
N ASP A 27 18.45 6.72 10.66
CA ASP A 27 19.27 5.54 10.36
C ASP A 27 18.40 4.29 10.20
N TRP A 28 17.36 4.14 11.03
CA TRP A 28 16.44 3.00 10.91
C TRP A 28 15.59 3.05 9.64
N ALA A 29 15.18 4.24 9.19
CA ALA A 29 14.47 4.39 7.91
C ALA A 29 15.37 4.00 6.74
N GLU A 30 16.61 4.47 6.73
CA GLU A 30 17.61 4.10 5.71
C GLU A 30 17.91 2.59 5.74
N TYR A 31 18.13 2.03 6.93
CA TYR A 31 18.35 0.60 7.12
C TYR A 31 17.15 -0.24 6.65
N SER A 32 15.92 0.19 6.93
CA SER A 32 14.71 -0.55 6.56
C SER A 32 14.62 -0.74 5.05
N ALA A 33 14.89 0.31 4.27
CA ALA A 33 14.89 0.21 2.82
C ALA A 33 15.98 -0.75 2.29
N ASP A 34 17.21 -0.66 2.83
CA ASP A 34 18.29 -1.57 2.43
C ASP A 34 18.03 -3.02 2.85
N PHE A 35 17.46 -3.24 4.04
CA PHE A 35 17.08 -4.55 4.54
C PHE A 35 16.11 -5.25 3.57
N TYR A 36 15.01 -4.60 3.22
CA TYR A 36 14.03 -5.19 2.30
C TYR A 36 14.61 -5.42 0.89
N ARG A 37 15.47 -4.52 0.41
CA ARG A 37 16.21 -4.71 -0.85
C ARG A 37 17.09 -5.96 -0.80
N ARG A 38 17.82 -6.20 0.30
CA ARG A 38 18.66 -7.41 0.48
C ARG A 38 17.82 -8.68 0.58
N VAL A 39 16.70 -8.63 1.29
CA VAL A 39 15.74 -9.74 1.36
C VAL A 39 15.27 -10.11 -0.03
N PHE A 40 14.85 -9.13 -0.84
CA PHE A 40 14.45 -9.36 -2.22
C PHE A 40 15.59 -9.99 -3.06
N LEU A 41 16.80 -9.43 -3.01
CA LEU A 41 17.96 -9.99 -3.71
C LEU A 41 18.27 -11.42 -3.31
N LYS A 42 18.07 -11.77 -2.03
CA LYS A 42 18.24 -13.13 -1.52
C LYS A 42 17.18 -14.09 -2.05
N TYR A 43 15.92 -13.67 -2.13
CA TYR A 43 14.87 -14.48 -2.77
C TYR A 43 15.14 -14.68 -4.26
N LYS A 44 15.54 -13.61 -4.96
CA LYS A 44 15.89 -13.65 -6.38
C LYS A 44 17.04 -14.63 -6.66
N SER A 45 18.05 -14.71 -5.78
CA SER A 45 19.19 -15.61 -5.99
C SER A 45 18.84 -17.10 -5.92
N TYR A 46 17.70 -17.45 -5.31
CA TYR A 46 17.17 -18.81 -5.34
C TYR A 46 16.43 -19.16 -6.64
N MET A 47 16.24 -18.20 -7.54
CA MET A 47 15.48 -18.35 -8.77
C MET A 47 16.28 -17.90 -10.02
N PRO A 48 17.48 -18.43 -10.26
CA PRO A 48 18.42 -17.91 -11.27
C PRO A 48 17.94 -18.01 -12.73
N GLY A 49 16.90 -18.82 -13.01
CA GLY A 49 16.36 -19.04 -14.35
C GLY A 49 15.07 -18.27 -14.67
N ILE A 50 14.59 -17.41 -13.77
CA ILE A 50 13.34 -16.66 -14.01
C ILE A 50 13.57 -15.54 -15.03
N THR A 51 12.77 -15.57 -16.09
CA THR A 51 12.77 -14.56 -17.17
C THR A 51 11.61 -13.57 -17.08
N VAL A 52 10.64 -13.83 -16.20
CA VAL A 52 9.50 -12.93 -15.98
C VAL A 52 9.86 -11.82 -14.98
N PRO A 53 9.25 -10.64 -15.08
CA PRO A 53 9.46 -9.57 -14.11
C PRO A 53 9.08 -9.97 -12.70
N TYR A 54 9.89 -9.56 -11.72
CA TYR A 54 9.51 -9.65 -10.31
C TYR A 54 8.60 -8.47 -9.98
N VAL A 55 7.41 -8.75 -9.47
CA VAL A 55 6.45 -7.73 -9.04
C VAL A 55 6.29 -7.82 -7.52
N ILE A 56 6.45 -6.70 -6.84
CA ILE A 56 6.27 -6.60 -5.39
C ILE A 56 4.96 -5.87 -5.10
N ASN A 57 4.19 -6.40 -4.15
CA ASN A 57 3.00 -5.74 -3.60
C ASN A 57 3.31 -5.07 -2.25
N PRO A 58 3.84 -3.83 -2.23
CA PRO A 58 4.06 -3.10 -0.99
C PRO A 58 2.71 -2.71 -0.37
N ASN A 59 2.32 -3.42 0.68
CA ASN A 59 1.11 -3.15 1.44
C ASN A 59 1.47 -2.90 2.91
N ALA A 60 1.25 -1.68 3.39
CA ALA A 60 1.42 -1.39 4.80
C ALA A 60 0.32 -2.09 5.60
N VAL A 61 0.69 -2.68 6.75
CA VAL A 61 -0.28 -3.18 7.73
C VAL A 61 -0.92 -1.98 8.42
N TYR A 62 -1.82 -1.27 7.72
CA TYR A 62 -2.49 -0.08 8.23
C TYR A 62 -3.76 -0.48 8.99
N GLY A 63 -3.88 -0.08 10.26
CA GLY A 63 -5.14 -0.23 11.01
C GLY A 63 -5.51 -1.65 11.45
N TYR A 64 -4.65 -2.65 11.22
CA TYR A 64 -4.93 -4.06 11.56
C TYR A 64 -4.73 -4.40 13.04
N TYR A 65 -3.95 -3.58 13.76
CA TYR A 65 -3.58 -3.86 15.15
C TYR A 65 -3.66 -2.59 15.97
N ASP A 66 -4.72 -2.46 16.78
CA ASP A 66 -4.96 -1.33 17.69
C ASP A 66 -3.82 -1.12 18.72
N TYR A 67 -2.97 -2.14 18.94
CA TYR A 67 -1.81 -2.07 19.82
C TYR A 67 -0.54 -1.54 19.16
N LEU A 68 -0.53 -1.37 17.83
CA LEU A 68 0.56 -0.70 17.11
C LEU A 68 0.22 0.79 17.07
N SER A 69 0.61 1.51 18.12
CA SER A 69 0.32 2.94 18.34
C SER A 69 0.96 3.91 17.33
N ASP A 70 1.62 3.41 16.30
CA ASP A 70 2.35 4.18 15.28
C ASP A 70 1.97 3.71 13.85
N LEU A 71 0.67 3.71 13.57
CA LEU A 71 0.15 3.49 12.22
C LEU A 71 0.00 4.81 11.51
N SER A 72 1.16 5.41 11.23
CA SER A 72 1.29 6.76 10.69
C SER A 72 0.89 6.88 9.20
N GLY A 73 0.21 5.86 8.65
CA GLY A 73 -0.32 5.84 7.29
C GLY A 73 0.57 5.09 6.30
N VAL A 74 0.01 4.70 5.15
CA VAL A 74 0.75 4.03 4.07
C VAL A 74 1.87 4.93 3.54
N GLU A 75 1.64 6.24 3.54
CA GLU A 75 2.54 7.31 3.13
C GLU A 75 3.85 7.32 3.93
N HIS A 76 3.75 7.14 5.25
CA HIS A 76 4.91 7.12 6.14
C HIS A 76 5.66 5.79 6.04
N TRP A 77 4.95 4.67 5.92
CA TRP A 77 5.57 3.37 5.71
C TRP A 77 6.32 3.30 4.38
N LEU A 78 5.70 3.71 3.28
CA LEU A 78 6.32 3.75 1.95
C LEU A 78 7.55 4.67 1.91
N SER A 79 7.52 5.77 2.67
CA SER A 79 8.66 6.68 2.79
C SER A 79 9.87 6.02 3.48
N ARG A 80 9.64 5.10 4.44
CA ARG A 80 10.72 4.36 5.13
C ARG A 80 11.23 3.16 4.34
N ILE A 81 10.34 2.40 3.70
CA ILE A 81 10.75 1.18 2.98
C ILE A 81 11.25 1.44 1.55
N ASN A 82 10.86 2.57 0.95
CA ASN A 82 11.33 3.06 -0.34
C ASN A 82 11.42 1.95 -1.43
N PRO A 83 10.28 1.37 -1.85
CA PRO A 83 10.24 0.23 -2.76
C PRO A 83 10.93 0.50 -4.10
N GLU A 84 11.10 1.76 -4.48
CA GLU A 84 11.84 2.20 -5.66
C GLU A 84 13.31 1.74 -5.64
N LEU A 85 13.92 1.58 -4.45
CA LEU A 85 15.27 1.02 -4.30
C LEU A 85 15.34 -0.48 -4.62
N MET A 86 14.23 -1.21 -4.49
CA MET A 86 14.13 -2.58 -5.00
C MET A 86 14.07 -2.59 -6.53
N GLY A 87 13.59 -1.50 -7.13
CA GLY A 87 13.67 -1.24 -8.58
C GLY A 87 15.07 -1.42 -9.14
N GLY A 88 16.07 -0.84 -8.45
CA GLY A 88 17.49 -1.02 -8.79
C GLY A 88 18.00 -2.47 -8.69
N ALA A 89 17.27 -3.36 -8.01
CA ALA A 89 17.55 -4.80 -7.92
C ALA A 89 16.80 -5.63 -9.00
N GLY A 90 16.03 -4.97 -9.87
CA GLY A 90 15.27 -5.61 -10.95
C GLY A 90 13.86 -6.08 -10.55
N ALA A 91 13.28 -5.50 -9.50
CA ALA A 91 11.84 -5.60 -9.24
C ALA A 91 11.09 -4.42 -9.88
N VAL A 92 9.81 -4.63 -10.15
CA VAL A 92 8.83 -3.53 -10.25
C VAL A 92 7.90 -3.65 -9.05
N HIS A 93 7.27 -2.56 -8.64
CA HIS A 93 6.25 -2.63 -7.61
C HIS A 93 4.92 -2.12 -8.14
N GLY A 94 3.85 -2.76 -7.65
CA GLY A 94 2.51 -2.23 -7.78
C GLY A 94 2.06 -1.63 -6.47
N TYR A 95 0.75 -1.50 -6.32
CA TYR A 95 0.13 -0.91 -5.14
C TYR A 95 -1.10 -1.67 -4.73
N THR A 96 -1.47 -1.53 -3.47
CA THR A 96 -2.67 -2.12 -2.88
C THR A 96 -3.39 -1.06 -2.06
N ASN A 97 -4.69 -1.23 -1.89
CA ASN A 97 -5.58 -0.15 -1.53
C ASN A 97 -6.45 -0.39 -0.28
N TRP A 98 -5.86 -0.87 0.81
CA TRP A 98 -6.56 -1.04 2.09
C TRP A 98 -6.49 0.19 3.00
N VAL A 99 -6.75 1.38 2.45
CA VAL A 99 -6.51 2.66 3.18
C VAL A 99 -7.77 3.49 3.41
N GLY A 100 -8.96 2.88 3.34
CA GLY A 100 -10.26 3.51 3.54
C GLY A 100 -10.99 3.82 2.24
N THR A 101 -12.07 4.61 2.28
CA THR A 101 -12.90 4.88 1.08
C THR A 101 -12.63 6.26 0.45
N PRO A 102 -11.85 6.36 -0.64
CA PRO A 102 -11.46 7.64 -1.23
C PRO A 102 -12.62 8.42 -1.85
N ALA A 103 -13.75 7.76 -2.15
CA ALA A 103 -14.96 8.43 -2.66
C ALA A 103 -15.67 9.31 -1.61
N TYR A 104 -15.38 9.12 -0.31
CA TYR A 104 -16.10 9.79 0.79
C TYR A 104 -15.18 10.43 1.82
N GLU A 105 -13.86 10.17 1.77
CA GLU A 105 -12.94 10.52 2.83
C GLU A 105 -11.66 11.14 2.26
N ASN A 106 -11.30 12.32 2.78
CA ASN A 106 -10.14 13.08 2.29
C ASN A 106 -8.80 12.38 2.57
N THR A 107 -8.65 11.75 3.73
CA THR A 107 -7.39 11.07 4.09
C THR A 107 -7.14 9.84 3.21
N PRO A 108 -8.09 8.89 3.04
CA PRO A 108 -7.98 7.84 2.03
C PRO A 108 -7.74 8.39 0.62
N TYR A 109 -8.45 9.43 0.19
CA TYR A 109 -8.20 10.05 -1.12
C TYR A 109 -6.73 10.47 -1.29
N ALA A 110 -6.20 11.24 -0.33
CA ALA A 110 -4.80 11.70 -0.36
C ALA A 110 -3.81 10.51 -0.38
N ARG A 111 -4.09 9.44 0.36
CA ARG A 111 -3.25 8.23 0.40
C ARG A 111 -3.23 7.49 -0.92
N TYR A 112 -4.38 7.37 -1.59
CA TYR A 112 -4.45 6.79 -2.93
C TYR A 112 -3.63 7.62 -3.92
N VAL A 113 -3.79 8.94 -3.91
CA VAL A 113 -3.02 9.85 -4.78
C VAL A 113 -1.52 9.73 -4.51
N PHE A 114 -1.11 9.81 -3.24
CA PHE A 114 0.29 9.64 -2.85
C PHE A 114 0.85 8.31 -3.36
N THR A 115 0.15 7.21 -3.10
CA THR A 115 0.57 5.87 -3.51
C THR A 115 0.70 5.76 -5.03
N ALA A 116 -0.33 6.16 -5.78
CA ALA A 116 -0.38 6.07 -7.24
C ALA A 116 0.70 6.92 -7.95
N THR A 117 1.06 8.07 -7.35
CA THR A 117 2.01 9.02 -7.96
C THR A 117 3.48 8.67 -7.73
N ARG A 118 3.79 7.71 -6.85
CA ARG A 118 5.18 7.35 -6.53
C ARG A 118 5.91 6.64 -7.68
N TYR A 119 5.21 5.79 -8.43
CA TYR A 119 5.76 4.92 -9.47
C TYR A 119 4.63 4.49 -10.41
N ARG A 120 4.96 4.30 -11.69
CA ARG A 120 4.01 3.81 -12.69
C ARG A 120 3.97 2.29 -12.66
N GLY A 121 3.18 1.74 -11.74
CA GLY A 121 2.98 0.29 -11.56
C GLY A 121 1.51 -0.11 -11.60
N PRO A 122 1.19 -1.42 -11.63
CA PRO A 122 -0.18 -1.90 -11.55
C PRO A 122 -0.76 -1.69 -10.15
N ASN A 123 -2.07 -1.45 -10.05
CA ASN A 123 -2.81 -1.71 -8.81
C ASN A 123 -3.03 -3.23 -8.71
N LEU A 124 -2.42 -3.84 -7.69
CA LEU A 124 -2.31 -5.29 -7.48
C LEU A 124 -3.46 -5.86 -6.67
N GLU A 125 -4.11 -5.07 -5.83
CA GLU A 125 -5.31 -5.46 -5.09
C GLU A 125 -6.19 -4.22 -4.94
N ASP A 126 -7.36 -4.22 -5.59
CA ASP A 126 -8.43 -3.26 -5.35
C ASP A 126 -9.53 -3.93 -4.52
N ASN A 127 -9.98 -3.34 -3.42
CA ASN A 127 -11.11 -3.89 -2.67
C ASN A 127 -12.42 -3.83 -3.46
N TRP A 128 -12.85 -4.98 -3.95
CA TRP A 128 -14.15 -5.17 -4.62
C TRP A 128 -15.11 -6.05 -3.83
N ALA A 129 -14.72 -6.54 -2.65
CA ALA A 129 -15.43 -7.66 -2.05
C ALA A 129 -15.66 -7.56 -0.55
N TYR A 130 -14.77 -6.90 0.17
CA TYR A 130 -14.80 -6.81 1.61
C TYR A 130 -15.62 -5.59 2.04
N SER A 131 -16.65 -5.84 2.85
CA SER A 131 -17.45 -4.85 3.54
C SER A 131 -17.66 -5.29 5.01
N LYS A 132 -18.58 -4.65 5.75
CA LYS A 132 -18.77 -4.89 7.19
C LYS A 132 -18.88 -6.38 7.54
N ASN A 133 -18.26 -6.74 8.66
CA ASN A 133 -18.02 -8.07 9.24
C ASN A 133 -16.66 -8.71 8.87
N ASP A 134 -15.84 -8.03 8.08
CA ASP A 134 -14.42 -8.35 8.00
C ASP A 134 -13.67 -7.65 9.16
N PRO A 135 -12.95 -8.37 10.05
CA PRO A 135 -12.07 -7.76 11.04
C PRO A 135 -11.00 -6.86 10.42
N LEU A 136 -10.72 -7.03 9.13
CA LEU A 136 -9.74 -6.28 8.35
C LEU A 136 -10.34 -5.06 7.63
N ASN A 137 -11.67 -4.98 7.51
CA ASN A 137 -12.34 -3.91 6.78
C ASN A 137 -13.78 -3.70 7.25
N ASN A 138 -13.95 -2.94 8.33
CA ASN A 138 -15.26 -2.56 8.84
C ASN A 138 -15.91 -1.40 8.07
N ASN A 139 -15.90 -1.45 6.73
CA ASN A 139 -16.41 -0.38 5.90
C ASN A 139 -17.62 -0.82 5.07
N GLU A 140 -18.82 -0.58 5.60
CA GLU A 140 -20.08 -0.87 4.91
C GLU A 140 -20.20 -0.23 3.52
N ARG A 141 -19.45 0.84 3.23
CA ARG A 141 -19.57 1.54 1.95
C ARG A 141 -19.22 0.60 0.79
N TYR A 142 -18.25 -0.29 1.00
CA TYR A 142 -17.81 -1.26 -0.01
C TYR A 142 -18.85 -2.36 -0.32
N LYS A 143 -20.01 -2.41 0.35
CA LYS A 143 -21.13 -3.24 -0.14
C LYS A 143 -21.67 -2.73 -1.49
N PHE A 144 -21.49 -1.44 -1.76
CA PHE A 144 -21.86 -0.81 -3.03
C PHE A 144 -20.69 -0.81 -4.01
N THR A 145 -20.99 -0.69 -5.30
CA THR A 145 -19.99 -0.68 -6.37
C THR A 145 -19.19 0.63 -6.44
N THR A 146 -19.81 1.75 -6.09
CA THR A 146 -19.24 3.08 -6.28
C THR A 146 -17.86 3.27 -5.63
N PRO A 147 -17.62 2.87 -4.36
CA PRO A 147 -16.29 2.90 -3.76
C PRO A 147 -15.19 2.23 -4.56
N SER A 148 -15.40 0.98 -4.98
CA SER A 148 -14.42 0.19 -5.72
C SER A 148 -14.14 0.80 -7.09
N TYR A 149 -15.20 1.17 -7.82
CA TYR A 149 -15.04 1.82 -9.12
C TYR A 149 -14.29 3.16 -9.01
N PHE A 150 -14.65 4.01 -8.05
CA PHE A 150 -13.98 5.29 -7.84
C PHE A 150 -12.50 5.10 -7.48
N ALA A 151 -12.19 4.17 -6.58
CA ALA A 151 -10.83 3.80 -6.21
C ALA A 151 -10.00 3.35 -7.43
N SER A 152 -10.54 2.44 -8.25
CA SER A 152 -9.89 1.96 -9.49
C SER A 152 -9.59 3.11 -10.46
N MET A 153 -10.58 3.98 -10.72
CA MET A 153 -10.41 5.12 -11.62
C MET A 153 -9.46 6.17 -11.06
N LEU A 154 -9.43 6.37 -9.74
CA LEU A 154 -8.49 7.27 -9.08
C LEU A 154 -7.05 6.80 -9.29
N PHE A 155 -6.74 5.52 -9.06
CA PHE A 155 -5.41 4.97 -9.35
C PHE A 155 -5.01 5.16 -10.80
N THR A 156 -5.93 4.86 -11.73
CA THR A 156 -5.70 5.04 -13.16
C THR A 156 -5.37 6.49 -13.50
N ALA A 157 -6.15 7.44 -12.96
CA ALA A 157 -5.95 8.86 -13.20
C ALA A 157 -4.58 9.36 -12.71
N PHE A 158 -4.04 8.74 -11.66
CA PHE A 158 -2.75 9.10 -11.06
C PHE A 158 -1.57 8.21 -11.51
N GLY A 159 -1.77 7.37 -12.52
CA GLY A 159 -0.67 6.71 -13.24
C GLY A 159 -0.53 5.21 -13.02
N ALA A 160 -1.49 4.56 -12.37
CA ALA A 160 -1.51 3.10 -12.32
C ALA A 160 -1.66 2.51 -13.72
N THR A 161 -0.89 1.46 -14.02
CA THR A 161 -0.81 0.86 -15.36
C THR A 161 -1.78 -0.32 -15.55
N GLY A 162 -2.57 -0.62 -14.53
CA GLY A 162 -3.53 -1.72 -14.51
C GLY A 162 -4.27 -1.76 -13.18
N ILE A 163 -5.36 -2.51 -13.13
CA ILE A 163 -6.21 -2.70 -11.94
C ILE A 163 -6.45 -4.20 -11.73
N ASN A 164 -6.48 -4.61 -10.48
CA ASN A 164 -6.80 -5.96 -10.05
C ASN A 164 -8.04 -5.94 -9.14
N VAL A 165 -8.98 -6.85 -9.37
CA VAL A 165 -10.22 -6.97 -8.59
C VAL A 165 -10.00 -7.98 -7.46
N TYR A 166 -9.92 -7.51 -6.22
CA TYR A 166 -9.68 -8.34 -5.04
C TYR A 166 -10.88 -8.35 -4.05
N THR A 167 -11.49 -9.50 -3.77
CA THR A 167 -11.50 -10.73 -4.59
C THR A 167 -12.61 -10.64 -5.64
N ALA A 168 -12.47 -11.36 -6.75
CA ALA A 168 -13.50 -11.42 -7.77
C ALA A 168 -14.67 -12.35 -7.40
N VAL A 169 -14.44 -13.32 -6.51
CA VAL A 169 -15.39 -14.39 -6.17
C VAL A 169 -15.47 -14.57 -4.66
N SER A 170 -16.69 -14.73 -4.15
CA SER A 170 -16.98 -15.13 -2.78
C SER A 170 -16.88 -16.65 -2.66
N THR A 171 -16.37 -17.14 -1.54
CA THR A 171 -16.36 -18.57 -1.19
C THR A 171 -17.26 -18.80 0.01
N ASP A 172 -17.85 -19.98 0.16
CA ASP A 172 -18.73 -20.29 1.30
C ASP A 172 -18.52 -21.69 1.89
N ASN A 173 -17.53 -22.43 1.39
CA ASN A 173 -17.26 -23.80 1.82
C ASN A 173 -15.77 -24.03 2.04
N TRP A 174 -15.41 -24.27 3.30
CA TRP A 174 -14.09 -24.70 3.74
C TRP A 174 -14.20 -25.43 5.07
N THR A 175 -13.16 -26.19 5.43
CA THR A 175 -13.09 -26.81 6.75
C THR A 175 -12.43 -25.87 7.76
N SER A 176 -12.69 -26.07 9.05
CA SER A 176 -12.06 -25.26 10.11
C SER A 176 -10.54 -25.38 10.16
N GLU A 177 -9.97 -26.45 9.60
CA GLU A 177 -8.52 -26.61 9.46
C GLU A 177 -7.93 -25.68 8.39
N LEU A 178 -8.72 -25.27 7.38
CA LEU A 178 -8.29 -24.32 6.36
C LEU A 178 -8.47 -22.88 6.85
N ASP A 179 -9.63 -22.57 7.43
CA ASP A 179 -9.92 -21.24 7.98
C ASP A 179 -10.97 -21.33 9.10
N SER A 180 -10.56 -20.96 10.31
CA SER A 180 -11.42 -20.89 11.50
C SER A 180 -11.77 -19.45 11.92
N ALA A 181 -11.26 -18.44 11.19
CA ALA A 181 -11.39 -17.03 11.55
C ALA A 181 -12.49 -16.33 10.77
N ASN A 182 -12.73 -16.73 9.52
CA ASN A 182 -13.73 -16.11 8.65
C ASN A 182 -15.09 -16.83 8.67
N THR A 183 -16.15 -16.08 8.37
CA THR A 183 -17.52 -16.62 8.28
C THR A 183 -17.95 -16.70 6.80
N PRO A 184 -18.51 -17.83 6.33
CA PRO A 184 -19.17 -17.91 5.03
C PRO A 184 -20.38 -16.97 4.89
N PRO A 185 -20.59 -16.31 3.73
CA PRO A 185 -19.69 -16.24 2.58
C PRO A 185 -18.53 -15.26 2.82
N HIS A 186 -17.33 -15.62 2.38
CA HIS A 186 -16.13 -14.81 2.49
C HIS A 186 -15.41 -14.62 1.14
N PRO A 187 -15.07 -13.37 0.76
CA PRO A 187 -15.65 -12.13 1.29
C PRO A 187 -17.14 -11.98 0.89
N PRO A 188 -17.95 -11.22 1.63
CA PRO A 188 -19.41 -11.24 1.49
C PRO A 188 -19.93 -10.60 0.20
N ASP A 189 -19.25 -9.57 -0.31
CA ASP A 189 -19.77 -8.71 -1.39
C ASP A 189 -18.93 -8.76 -2.67
N ALA A 190 -18.23 -9.87 -2.93
CA ALA A 190 -17.46 -10.04 -4.16
C ALA A 190 -18.34 -9.89 -5.43
N PRO A 191 -17.75 -9.53 -6.58
CA PRO A 191 -18.46 -9.47 -7.86
C PRO A 191 -19.26 -10.74 -8.21
N ILE A 192 -18.71 -11.92 -7.92
CA ILE A 192 -19.35 -13.22 -8.16
C ILE A 192 -19.64 -13.87 -6.81
N ALA A 193 -20.88 -14.28 -6.58
CA ALA A 193 -21.32 -14.97 -5.36
C ALA A 193 -20.82 -16.45 -5.32
N PRO A 194 -20.90 -17.13 -4.17
CA PRO A 194 -20.39 -18.50 -4.04
C PRO A 194 -21.10 -19.52 -4.96
N ASP A 195 -22.36 -19.28 -5.28
CA ASP A 195 -23.17 -20.09 -6.20
C ASP A 195 -22.89 -19.76 -7.69
N GLY A 196 -21.95 -18.85 -7.97
CA GLY A 196 -21.62 -18.38 -9.31
C GLY A 196 -22.50 -17.23 -9.82
N THR A 197 -23.49 -16.77 -9.04
CA THR A 197 -24.38 -15.67 -9.44
C THR A 197 -23.60 -14.36 -9.56
N TYR A 198 -23.80 -13.63 -10.66
CA TYR A 198 -23.18 -12.31 -10.87
C TYR A 198 -23.91 -11.21 -10.09
N ARG A 199 -23.15 -10.41 -9.34
CA ARG A 199 -23.66 -9.22 -8.63
C ARG A 199 -23.41 -7.95 -9.45
N ASN A 200 -23.97 -6.82 -9.03
CA ASN A 200 -23.80 -5.52 -9.73
C ASN A 200 -22.32 -5.15 -9.96
N LYS A 201 -21.44 -5.50 -9.01
CA LYS A 201 -20.01 -5.28 -9.14
C LYS A 201 -19.37 -6.04 -10.31
N TYR A 202 -19.85 -7.25 -10.64
CA TYR A 202 -19.38 -8.00 -11.82
C TYR A 202 -19.61 -7.22 -13.10
N TRP A 203 -20.82 -6.70 -13.29
CA TRP A 203 -21.17 -5.94 -14.48
C TRP A 203 -20.36 -4.65 -14.60
N THR A 204 -20.11 -3.96 -13.49
CA THR A 204 -19.23 -2.78 -13.50
C THR A 204 -17.77 -3.14 -13.77
N ALA A 205 -17.24 -4.22 -13.20
CA ALA A 205 -15.89 -4.68 -13.50
C ALA A 205 -15.75 -5.09 -14.98
N GLN A 206 -16.79 -5.69 -15.57
CA GLN A 206 -16.84 -6.01 -16.99
C GLN A 206 -16.82 -4.74 -17.85
N GLN A 207 -17.65 -3.74 -17.52
CA GLN A 207 -17.65 -2.45 -18.22
C GLN A 207 -16.30 -1.73 -18.13
N LEU A 208 -15.67 -1.77 -16.96
CA LEU A 208 -14.34 -1.24 -16.74
C LEU A 208 -13.29 -1.96 -17.59
N GLY A 209 -13.38 -3.30 -17.68
CA GLY A 209 -12.54 -4.10 -18.57
C GLY A 209 -12.71 -3.76 -20.05
N LEU A 210 -13.94 -3.56 -20.52
CA LEU A 210 -14.23 -3.12 -21.89
C LEU A 210 -13.67 -1.72 -22.15
N PHE A 211 -13.83 -0.80 -21.21
CA PHE A 211 -13.25 0.54 -21.30
C PHE A 211 -11.72 0.47 -21.43
N PHE A 212 -11.04 -0.33 -20.61
CA PHE A 212 -9.57 -0.47 -20.72
C PHE A 212 -9.11 -1.23 -21.96
N ALA A 213 -9.93 -2.15 -22.50
CA ALA A 213 -9.61 -2.79 -23.77
C ALA A 213 -9.56 -1.77 -24.93
N ASP A 214 -10.45 -0.77 -24.90
CA ASP A 214 -10.50 0.27 -25.93
C ASP A 214 -9.49 1.40 -25.66
N GLU A 215 -9.48 1.92 -24.44
CA GLU A 215 -8.77 3.16 -24.07
C GLU A 215 -7.42 2.92 -23.36
N GLY A 216 -7.17 1.72 -22.85
CA GLY A 216 -6.03 1.43 -21.98
C GLY A 216 -4.67 1.74 -22.60
N LYS A 217 -4.51 1.49 -23.92
CA LYS A 217 -3.27 1.82 -24.64
C LYS A 217 -2.97 3.32 -24.64
N TYR A 218 -3.99 4.18 -24.64
CA TYR A 218 -3.82 5.62 -24.57
C TYR A 218 -3.51 6.07 -23.15
N LEU A 219 -4.19 5.48 -22.15
CA LEU A 219 -3.97 5.77 -20.74
C LEU A 219 -2.54 5.40 -20.29
N VAL A 220 -2.02 4.25 -20.71
CA VAL A 220 -0.65 3.83 -20.39
C VAL A 220 0.40 4.72 -21.06
N ARG A 221 0.12 5.19 -22.28
CA ARG A 221 0.98 6.13 -23.02
C ARG A 221 0.85 7.57 -22.52
N ALA A 222 -0.23 7.91 -21.83
CA ALA A 222 -0.40 9.22 -21.24
C ALA A 222 0.67 9.37 -20.15
N GLU A 223 1.66 10.20 -20.46
CA GLU A 223 2.54 10.72 -19.44
C GLU A 223 1.68 11.61 -18.55
N PHE A 224 1.58 11.23 -17.28
CA PHE A 224 1.02 12.10 -16.26
C PHE A 224 1.75 13.43 -16.44
N ARG A 225 1.02 14.52 -16.73
CA ARG A 225 1.63 15.81 -17.05
C ARG A 225 2.63 16.11 -15.94
N GLN A 226 3.91 15.88 -16.20
CA GLN A 226 4.96 16.38 -15.36
C GLN A 226 4.75 17.88 -15.46
N SER A 227 4.17 18.45 -14.41
CA SER A 227 4.11 19.89 -14.28
C SER A 227 5.53 20.36 -14.54
N LYS A 228 5.69 21.41 -15.37
CA LYS A 228 7.01 21.99 -15.70
C LYS A 228 7.79 22.46 -14.46
N ILE A 229 7.17 22.34 -13.29
CA ILE A 229 7.65 22.65 -11.96
C ILE A 229 7.35 21.41 -11.10
N ALA A 230 8.37 20.90 -10.43
CA ALA A 230 8.27 19.86 -9.42
C ALA A 230 8.90 20.36 -8.12
N TRP A 231 8.37 19.89 -6.99
CA TRP A 231 8.94 20.13 -5.67
C TRP A 231 9.61 18.84 -5.20
N GLY A 232 10.91 18.92 -4.92
CA GLY A 232 11.65 17.83 -4.31
C GLY A 232 11.69 17.98 -2.79
N ILE A 233 11.48 16.89 -2.06
CA ILE A 233 11.69 16.83 -0.62
C ILE A 233 12.98 16.04 -0.38
N TYR A 234 13.87 16.58 0.45
CA TYR A 234 15.05 15.84 0.89
C TYR A 234 14.60 14.59 1.69
N PRO A 235 14.92 13.35 1.26
CA PRO A 235 14.29 12.14 1.81
C PRO A 235 14.37 12.02 3.34
N PRO A 236 15.48 12.38 4.01
CA PRO A 236 15.52 12.39 5.48
C PRO A 236 14.46 13.26 6.16
N TYR A 237 13.96 14.32 5.52
CA TYR A 237 12.84 15.10 6.06
C TYR A 237 11.53 14.33 5.98
N ALA A 238 11.28 13.60 4.89
CA ALA A 238 10.13 12.71 4.79
C ALA A 238 10.23 11.53 5.77
N TRP A 239 11.45 11.01 6.02
CA TRP A 239 11.67 9.97 7.03
C TRP A 239 11.44 10.49 8.44
N ALA A 240 11.86 11.72 8.75
CA ALA A 240 11.58 12.35 10.04
C ALA A 240 10.06 12.50 10.25
N ASP A 241 9.36 13.05 9.27
CA ASP A 241 7.91 13.24 9.34
C ASP A 241 7.15 11.91 9.48
N ALA A 242 7.68 10.83 8.88
CA ALA A 242 7.13 9.49 9.00
C ALA A 242 7.12 8.93 10.44
N TRP A 243 8.00 9.44 11.30
CA TRP A 243 8.07 9.06 12.72
C TRP A 243 7.30 10.02 13.63
N ASN A 244 7.36 11.32 13.36
CA ASN A 244 6.59 12.30 14.11
C ASN A 244 6.44 13.60 13.31
N THR A 245 5.19 14.02 13.12
CA THR A 245 4.86 15.23 12.37
C THR A 245 4.91 16.50 13.21
N ASP A 246 5.07 16.41 14.54
CA ASP A 246 5.18 17.57 15.43
C ASP A 246 6.61 18.15 15.42
N PRO A 247 6.83 19.36 14.84
CA PRO A 247 8.15 19.96 14.78
C PRO A 247 8.73 20.26 16.17
N ALA A 248 7.89 20.44 17.20
CA ALA A 248 8.36 20.68 18.56
C ALA A 248 9.10 19.45 19.13
N LYS A 249 8.71 18.23 18.74
CA LYS A 249 9.37 17.00 19.17
C LYS A 249 10.79 16.90 18.60
N TRP A 250 10.96 17.25 17.32
CA TRP A 250 12.27 17.30 16.67
C TRP A 250 13.15 18.43 17.24
N ARG A 251 12.56 19.59 17.56
CA ARG A 251 13.27 20.67 18.26
C ARG A 251 13.76 20.27 19.64
N ASN A 252 12.94 19.55 20.41
CA ASN A 252 13.34 19.02 21.71
C ASN A 252 14.51 18.02 21.60
N ALA A 253 14.61 17.31 20.48
CA ALA A 253 15.75 16.44 20.17
C ALA A 253 16.97 17.21 19.60
N GLY A 254 16.88 18.54 19.47
CA GLY A 254 17.98 19.41 19.05
C GLY A 254 18.06 19.69 17.55
N PHE A 255 17.06 19.32 16.75
CA PHE A 255 16.96 19.74 15.35
C PHE A 255 16.33 21.16 15.24
N TYR A 256 16.60 21.88 14.16
CA TYR A 256 16.08 23.25 13.93
C TYR A 256 15.14 23.27 12.74
#